data_AF-B1BY61-F1
#
_entry.id   AF-B1BY61-F1
#
_cell.length_a   1.000
_cell.length_b   1.000
_cell.length_c   1.000
_cell.angle_alpha   90.00
_cell.angle_beta   90.00
_cell.angle_gamma   90.00
#
_symmetry.space_group_name_H-M   'P 1'
#
loop_
_entity.id
_entity.type
_entity.pdbx_description
1 polymer ?
#
loop_
_entity_poly.entity_id
_entity_poly.type
_entity_poly.pdbx_seq_one_letter_code
_entity_poly.pdbx_strand_id
1 'polypeptide(L)'
;MLYTVEQVSKELNISKQAIYKQLKKEEFKQFIVIEKGIKHIREEGLNCLMGVDSKDLLIKEQRAEIERLREENKRLMSLLEQQNTIILNSQELQKQALTNTEILLLKKREELKRRNEEFNKHSKLYNWVRLKFSY
;
A
#
# COMPACT_ATOMS: atom_id res chain seq x y z
N MET A 1 -0.78 -1.30 33.54
CA MET A 1 0.35 -1.18 34.52
C MET A 1 -0.20 -1.16 35.97
N LEU A 2 0.59 -1.53 36.99
CA LEU A 2 0.18 -1.51 38.41
C LEU A 2 0.96 -0.44 39.19
N TYR A 3 0.25 0.39 39.94
CA TYR A 3 0.82 1.51 40.68
C TYR A 3 0.56 1.39 42.18
N THR A 4 1.59 1.61 42.99
CA THR A 4 1.43 1.75 44.45
C THR A 4 0.83 3.12 44.78
N VAL A 5 0.18 3.24 45.94
CA VAL A 5 -0.32 4.54 46.43
C VAL A 5 0.80 5.59 46.54
N GLU A 6 2.03 5.15 46.83
CA GLU A 6 3.24 5.98 46.84
C GLU A 6 3.53 6.59 45.46
N GLN A 7 3.49 5.77 44.41
CA GLN A 7 3.73 6.20 43.03
C GLN A 7 2.63 7.14 42.56
N VAL A 8 1.36 6.79 42.79
CA VAL A 8 0.22 7.63 42.43
C VAL A 8 0.27 8.99 43.14
N SER A 9 0.69 9.01 44.41
CA SER A 9 0.85 10.27 45.18
C SER A 9 1.89 11.20 44.57
N LYS A 10 3.02 10.65 44.08
CA LYS A 10 4.08 11.41 43.41
C LYS A 10 3.66 11.87 42.01
N GLU A 11 3.00 11.01 41.25
CA GLU A 11 2.60 11.26 39.87
C GLU A 11 1.49 12.30 39.76
N LEU A 12 0.51 12.23 40.66
CA LEU A 12 -0.62 13.18 40.68
C LEU A 12 -0.37 14.42 41.55
N ASN A 13 0.74 14.45 42.31
CA ASN A 13 1.02 15.47 43.32
C ASN A 13 -0.13 15.64 44.34
N ILE A 14 -0.75 14.53 44.75
CA ILE A 14 -1.87 14.48 45.70
C ILE A 14 -1.42 13.76 46.97
N SER A 15 -1.93 14.18 48.13
CA SER A 15 -1.60 13.52 49.40
C SER A 15 -2.07 12.05 49.43
N LYS A 16 -1.27 11.19 50.06
CA LYS A 16 -1.62 9.76 50.27
C LYS A 16 -2.99 9.61 50.93
N GLN A 17 -3.32 10.48 51.89
CA GLN A 17 -4.63 10.47 52.59
C GLN A 17 -5.80 10.76 51.65
N ALA A 18 -5.65 11.70 50.72
CA ALA A 18 -6.69 12.00 49.73
C ALA A 18 -6.90 10.82 48.77
N ILE A 19 -5.83 10.13 48.37
CA ILE A 19 -5.92 8.90 47.57
C ILE A 19 -6.66 7.81 48.36
N TYR A 20 -6.28 7.55 49.62
CA TYR A 20 -6.99 6.58 50.46
C TYR A 20 -8.47 6.91 50.68
N LYS A 21 -8.85 8.19 50.69
CA LYS A 21 -10.25 8.62 50.77
C LYS A 21 -11.03 8.24 49.50
N GLN A 22 -10.43 8.36 48.33
CA GLN A 22 -11.04 7.95 47.05
C GLN A 22 -11.12 6.43 46.92
N LEU A 23 -10.09 5.70 47.35
CA LEU A 23 -10.04 4.24 47.35
C LEU A 23 -11.10 3.57 48.27
N LYS A 24 -11.71 4.33 49.18
CA LYS A 24 -12.82 3.85 50.03
C LYS A 24 -14.18 3.84 49.31
N LYS A 25 -14.31 4.54 48.17
CA LYS A 25 -15.55 4.53 47.38
C LYS A 25 -15.76 3.17 46.73
N GLU A 26 -17.00 2.69 46.71
CA GLU A 26 -17.36 1.39 46.11
C GLU A 26 -16.91 1.28 44.64
N GLU A 27 -17.10 2.36 43.87
CA GLU A 27 -16.73 2.46 42.45
C GLU A 27 -15.23 2.24 42.18
N PHE A 28 -14.39 2.48 43.19
CA PHE A 28 -12.94 2.37 43.07
C PHE A 28 -12.39 1.00 43.45
N LYS A 29 -13.17 0.17 44.17
CA LYS A 29 -12.71 -1.15 44.63
C LYS A 29 -12.36 -2.08 43.47
N GLN A 30 -13.05 -1.95 42.33
CA GLN A 30 -12.80 -2.75 41.12
C GLN A 30 -11.40 -2.52 40.51
N PHE A 31 -10.80 -1.36 40.77
CA PHE A 31 -9.48 -0.99 40.24
C PHE A 31 -8.32 -1.29 41.22
N ILE A 32 -8.62 -1.88 42.38
CA ILE A 32 -7.61 -2.22 43.39
C ILE A 32 -7.22 -3.69 43.24
N VAL A 33 -5.91 -3.95 43.20
CA VAL A 33 -5.34 -5.30 43.21
C VAL A 33 -4.43 -5.43 44.42
N ILE A 34 -4.52 -6.53 45.16
CA ILE A 34 -3.63 -6.81 46.28
C ILE A 34 -2.58 -7.81 45.80
N GLU A 35 -1.34 -7.34 45.66
CA GLU A 35 -0.19 -8.20 45.36
C GLU A 35 0.78 -8.16 46.53
N LYS A 36 1.16 -9.33 47.03
CA LYS A 36 2.13 -9.48 48.15
C LYS A 36 1.73 -8.66 49.39
N GLY A 37 0.44 -8.54 49.67
CA GLY A 37 -0.09 -7.76 50.80
C GLY A 37 -0.11 -6.24 50.60
N ILE A 38 0.36 -5.74 49.45
CA ILE A 38 0.38 -4.31 49.12
C ILE A 38 -0.78 -4.01 48.17
N LYS A 39 -1.54 -2.95 48.48
CA LYS A 39 -2.60 -2.43 47.60
C LYS A 39 -2.00 -1.67 46.43
N HIS A 40 -2.26 -2.18 45.23
CA HIS A 40 -1.93 -1.57 43.96
C HIS A 40 -3.20 -1.05 43.29
N ILE A 41 -3.05 0.02 42.53
CA ILE A 41 -4.08 0.67 41.71
C ILE A 41 -3.76 0.34 40.27
N ARG A 42 -4.74 -0.17 39.52
CA ARG A 42 -4.58 -0.36 38.07
C ARG A 42 -4.59 0.97 37.34
N GLU A 43 -4.05 0.97 36.14
CA GLU A 43 -3.99 2.12 35.24
C GLU A 43 -5.36 2.77 35.00
N GLU A 44 -6.44 1.99 34.90
CA GLU A 44 -7.79 2.53 34.75
C GLU A 44 -8.23 3.31 36.00
N GLY A 45 -7.86 2.83 37.19
CA GLY A 45 -8.10 3.54 38.46
C GLY A 45 -7.27 4.81 38.59
N LEU A 46 -6.06 4.83 38.06
CA LEU A 46 -5.23 6.03 37.98
C LEU A 46 -5.89 7.09 37.07
N ASN A 47 -6.39 6.68 35.91
CA ASN A 47 -7.13 7.56 34.99
C ASN A 47 -8.39 8.15 35.64
N CYS A 48 -9.14 7.35 36.41
CA CYS A 48 -10.27 7.83 37.19
C CYS A 48 -9.87 8.87 38.25
N LEU A 49 -8.69 8.73 38.91
CA LEU A 49 -8.19 9.71 39.88
C LEU A 49 -7.76 11.02 39.21
N MET A 50 -7.30 10.96 37.96
CA MET A 50 -6.98 12.14 37.15
C MET A 50 -8.21 12.86 36.61
N GLY A 51 -9.41 12.30 36.77
CA GLY A 51 -10.64 12.84 36.17
C GLY A 51 -10.64 12.71 34.64
N VAL A 52 -9.79 11.85 34.08
CA VAL A 52 -9.75 11.60 32.65
C VAL A 52 -10.77 10.50 32.36
N ASP A 53 -11.83 10.85 31.64
CA ASP A 53 -12.84 9.88 31.24
C ASP A 53 -12.20 8.89 30.27
N SER A 54 -12.11 7.62 30.67
CA SER A 54 -11.44 6.55 29.91
C SER A 54 -12.00 6.44 28.49
N LYS A 55 -13.28 6.78 28.32
CA LYS A 55 -13.95 6.85 27.01
C LYS A 55 -13.38 7.94 26.12
N ASP A 56 -13.04 9.11 26.65
CA ASP A 56 -12.52 10.23 25.85
C ASP A 56 -11.10 9.95 25.35
N LEU A 57 -10.25 9.31 26.17
CA LEU A 57 -8.95 8.82 25.71
C LEU A 57 -9.09 7.81 24.58
N LEU A 58 -9.96 6.81 24.76
CA LEU A 58 -10.22 5.80 23.75
C LEU A 58 -10.75 6.41 22.44
N ILE A 59 -11.68 7.37 22.54
CA ILE A 59 -12.23 8.09 21.37
C ILE A 59 -11.12 8.87 20.67
N LYS A 60 -10.22 9.51 21.41
CA LYS A 60 -9.10 10.27 20.84
C LYS A 60 -8.11 9.36 20.10
N GLU A 61 -7.77 8.22 20.70
CA GLU A 61 -6.91 7.21 20.06
C GLU A 61 -7.55 6.63 18.80
N GLN A 62 -8.83 6.26 18.86
CA GLN A 62 -9.58 5.76 17.71
C GLN A 62 -9.66 6.79 16.58
N ARG A 63 -9.88 8.08 16.91
CA ARG A 63 -9.87 9.15 15.91
C ARG A 63 -8.51 9.32 15.25
N ALA A 64 -7.43 9.27 16.04
CA ALA A 64 -6.07 9.34 15.51
C ALA A 64 -5.80 8.15 14.57
N GLU A 65 -6.25 6.96 14.94
CA GLU A 65 -6.10 5.76 14.11
C GLU A 65 -6.90 5.84 12.80
N ILE A 66 -8.15 6.29 12.87
CA ILE A 66 -8.99 6.50 11.68
C ILE A 66 -8.31 7.47 10.71
N GLU A 67 -7.71 8.54 11.23
CA GLU A 67 -7.05 9.53 10.37
C GLU A 67 -5.79 8.97 9.72
N ARG A 68 -4.98 8.20 10.46
CA ARG A 68 -3.84 7.47 9.89
C ARG A 68 -4.27 6.52 8.77
N LEU A 69 -5.30 5.72 9.01
CA LEU A 69 -5.83 4.77 8.03
C LEU A 69 -6.40 5.49 6.80
N ARG A 70 -7.02 6.65 6.96
CA ARG A 70 -7.50 7.47 5.83
C ARG A 70 -6.36 7.99 4.97
N GLU A 71 -5.29 8.49 5.59
CA GLU A 71 -4.11 8.94 4.87
C GLU A 71 -3.42 7.80 4.11
N GLU A 72 -3.29 6.63 4.74
CA GLU A 72 -2.71 5.44 4.13
C GLU A 72 -3.54 4.98 2.92
N ASN A 73 -4.86 4.89 3.08
CA ASN A 73 -5.77 4.55 1.98
C ASN A 73 -5.67 5.55 0.82
N LYS A 74 -5.53 6.85 1.11
CA LYS A 74 -5.34 7.87 0.07
C LYS A 74 -4.03 7.66 -0.69
N ARG A 75 -2.95 7.31 0.00
CA ARG A 75 -1.65 6.99 -0.63
C ARG A 75 -1.75 5.74 -1.49
N LEU A 76 -2.39 4.68 -0.99
CA LEU A 76 -2.61 3.44 -1.73
C LEU A 76 -3.43 3.67 -3.00
N MET A 77 -4.49 4.47 -2.92
CA MET A 77 -5.29 4.84 -4.09
C MET A 77 -4.45 5.57 -5.16
N SER A 78 -3.60 6.52 -4.74
CA SER A 78 -2.70 7.21 -5.68
C SER A 78 -1.71 6.26 -6.36
N LEU A 79 -1.16 5.28 -5.64
CA LEU A 79 -0.28 4.27 -6.20
C LEU A 79 -1.00 3.36 -7.20
N LEU A 80 -2.24 2.96 -6.90
CA LEU A 80 -3.07 2.17 -7.81
C LEU A 80 -3.39 2.92 -9.10
N GLU A 81 -3.72 4.21 -9.00
CA GLU A 81 -3.94 5.07 -10.17
C GLU A 81 -2.69 5.15 -11.04
N GLN A 82 -1.52 5.38 -10.45
CA GLN A 82 -0.24 5.38 -11.16
C GLN A 82 0.03 4.05 -11.86
N GLN A 83 -0.20 2.92 -11.17
CA GLN A 83 -0.02 1.60 -11.75
C GLN A 83 -0.97 1.36 -12.93
N ASN A 84 -2.24 1.77 -12.83
CA ASN A 84 -3.19 1.69 -13.92
C ASN A 84 -2.74 2.50 -15.14
N THR A 85 -2.23 3.72 -14.93
CA THR A 85 -1.67 4.53 -16.02
C THR A 85 -0.49 3.84 -16.71
N ILE A 86 0.42 3.24 -15.94
CA ILE A 86 1.56 2.50 -16.50
C ILE A 86 1.08 1.31 -17.34
N ILE A 87 0.10 0.55 -16.85
CA ILE A 87 -0.46 -0.59 -17.57
C ILE A 87 -1.09 -0.15 -18.90
N LEU A 88 -1.90 0.91 -18.88
CA LEU A 88 -2.54 1.45 -20.09
C LEU A 88 -1.49 1.91 -21.12
N ASN A 89 -0.47 2.63 -20.67
CA ASN A 89 0.62 3.08 -21.54
C ASN A 89 1.39 1.89 -22.13
N SER A 90 1.66 0.86 -21.33
CA SER A 90 2.32 -0.36 -21.81
C SER A 90 1.48 -1.10 -22.86
N GLN A 91 0.17 -1.18 -22.67
CA GLN A 91 -0.73 -1.80 -23.66
C GLN A 91 -0.75 -1.02 -24.96
N GLU A 92 -0.76 0.31 -24.89
CA GLU A 92 -0.73 1.17 -26.07
C GLU A 92 0.57 1.01 -26.85
N LEU A 93 1.71 1.00 -26.16
CA LEU A 93 3.02 0.74 -26.78
C LEU A 93 3.09 -0.64 -27.44
N GLN A 94 2.51 -1.66 -26.83
CA GLN A 94 2.44 -3.00 -27.41
C GLN A 94 1.59 -3.03 -28.70
N LYS A 95 0.44 -2.34 -28.71
CA LYS A 95 -0.38 -2.22 -29.92
C LYS A 95 0.38 -1.54 -31.05
N GLN A 96 1.06 -0.43 -30.75
CA GLN A 96 1.86 0.29 -31.74
C GLN A 96 3.00 -0.57 -32.29
N ALA A 97 3.70 -1.30 -31.41
CA ALA A 97 4.76 -2.21 -31.82
C ALA A 97 4.23 -3.34 -32.73
N LEU A 98 3.05 -3.90 -32.42
CA LEU A 98 2.41 -4.91 -33.24
C LEU A 98 2.06 -4.35 -34.62
N THR A 99 1.40 -3.20 -34.69
CA THR A 99 1.04 -2.54 -35.95
C THR A 99 2.28 -2.21 -36.79
N ASN A 100 3.35 -1.70 -36.17
CA ASN A 100 4.60 -1.40 -36.87
C ASN A 100 5.24 -2.68 -37.45
N THR A 101 5.16 -3.78 -36.71
CA THR A 101 5.66 -5.09 -37.14
C THR A 101 4.85 -5.63 -38.33
N GLU A 102 3.52 -5.53 -38.28
CA GLU A 102 2.64 -5.93 -39.39
C GLU A 102 2.95 -5.15 -40.67
N ILE A 103 3.10 -3.82 -40.56
CA ILE A 103 3.47 -2.95 -41.68
C ILE A 103 4.84 -3.38 -42.24
N LEU A 104 5.81 -3.65 -41.38
CA LEU A 104 7.14 -4.07 -41.81
C LEU A 104 7.11 -5.41 -42.55
N LEU A 105 6.36 -6.38 -42.04
CA LEU A 105 6.20 -7.70 -42.66
C LEU A 105 5.53 -7.60 -44.04
N LEU A 106 4.51 -6.75 -44.18
CA LEU A 106 3.87 -6.49 -45.47
C LEU A 106 4.86 -5.89 -46.47
N LYS A 107 5.61 -4.85 -46.07
CA LYS A 107 6.66 -4.24 -46.90
C LYS A 107 7.71 -5.26 -47.34
N LYS A 108 8.17 -6.11 -46.42
CA LYS A 108 9.17 -7.16 -46.72
C LYS A 108 8.61 -8.22 -47.66
N ARG A 109 7.33 -8.60 -47.50
CA ARG A 109 6.65 -9.53 -48.41
C ARG A 109 6.54 -8.97 -49.83
N GLU A 110 6.22 -7.69 -49.98
CA GLU A 110 6.20 -7.01 -51.28
C GLU A 110 7.59 -6.92 -51.91
N GLU A 111 8.60 -6.57 -51.12
CA GLU A 111 9.99 -6.52 -51.59
C GLU A 111 10.46 -7.88 -52.12
N LEU A 112 10.16 -8.97 -51.40
CA LEU A 112 10.46 -10.33 -51.83
C LEU A 112 9.73 -10.70 -53.13
N LYS A 113 8.46 -10.31 -53.28
CA LYS A 113 7.71 -10.52 -54.53
C LYS A 113 8.38 -9.80 -55.70
N ARG A 114 8.74 -8.52 -55.54
CA ARG A 114 9.43 -7.74 -56.58
C ARG A 114 10.77 -8.37 -56.98
N ARG A 115 11.60 -8.74 -56.00
CA ARG A 115 12.88 -9.41 -56.27
C ARG A 115 12.70 -10.75 -56.99
N ASN A 116 11.67 -11.52 -56.62
CA ASN A 116 11.37 -12.78 -57.29
C ASN A 116 10.90 -12.57 -58.74
N GLU A 117 10.10 -11.53 -59.00
CA GLU A 117 9.70 -11.16 -60.36
C GLU A 117 10.89 -10.70 -61.20
N GLU A 118 11.78 -9.87 -60.64
CA GLU A 118 13.03 -9.43 -61.29
C GLU A 118 13.94 -10.64 -61.60
N PHE A 119 14.16 -11.53 -60.64
CA PHE A 119 14.93 -12.75 -60.83
C PHE A 119 14.33 -13.63 -61.94
N ASN A 120 13.00 -13.82 -61.94
CA ASN A 120 12.33 -14.59 -62.98
C ASN A 120 12.42 -13.93 -64.36
N LYS A 121 12.35 -12.59 -64.45
CA LYS A 121 12.57 -11.85 -65.70
C LYS A 121 14.00 -12.06 -66.21
N HIS A 122 15.01 -11.91 -65.34
CA HIS A 122 16.42 -12.14 -65.68
C HIS A 122 16.70 -13.59 -66.09
N SER A 123 16.12 -14.57 -65.39
CA SER A 123 16.24 -16.00 -65.73
C SER A 123 15.61 -16.33 -67.08
N LYS A 124 14.41 -15.80 -67.36
CA LYS A 124 13.75 -15.95 -68.68
C LYS A 124 14.57 -15.31 -69.80
N LEU A 125 15.14 -14.12 -69.56
CA LEU A 125 16.02 -13.44 -70.52
C LEU A 125 17.28 -14.26 -70.80
N TYR A 126 17.94 -14.75 -69.74
CA TYR A 126 19.14 -15.58 -69.84
C TYR A 126 18.87 -16.89 -70.61
N ASN A 127 17.77 -17.57 -70.30
CA ASN A 127 17.38 -18.79 -71.00
C ASN A 127 17.06 -18.54 -72.49
N TRP A 128 16.43 -17.41 -72.82
CA TRP A 128 16.14 -17.04 -74.21
C TRP A 128 17.41 -16.70 -75.00
N VAL A 129 18.33 -15.94 -74.43
CA VAL A 129 19.64 -15.67 -75.04
C VAL A 129 20.41 -16.97 -75.23
N ARG A 130 20.47 -17.84 -74.22
CA ARG A 130 21.13 -19.13 -74.32
C ARG A 130 20.57 -19.99 -75.44
N LEU A 131 19.24 -20.05 -75.59
CA LEU A 131 18.58 -20.81 -76.67
C LEU A 131 18.86 -20.23 -78.06
N LYS A 132 18.97 -18.89 -78.18
CA LYS A 132 19.28 -18.23 -79.47
C LYS A 132 20.73 -18.37 -79.94
N PHE A 133 21.67 -18.56 -79.02
CA PHE A 133 23.11 -18.68 -79.33
C PHE A 133 23.64 -20.13 -79.19
N SER A 134 22.76 -21.12 -79.04
CA SER A 134 23.12 -22.56 -78.98
C SER A 134 22.85 -23.31 -80.30
N TYR A 135 22.87 -22.62 -81.45
CA TYR A 135 22.85 -23.21 -82.80
C TYR A 135 24.08 -22.77 -83.57
#